data_AF-A0A556QRH3-F1
#
_entry.id   AF-A0A556QRH3-F1
#
_cell.length_a   1.000
_cell.length_b   1.000
_cell.length_c   1.000
_cell.angle_alpha   90.00
_cell.angle_beta   90.00
_cell.angle_gamma   90.00
#
_symmetry.space_group_name_H-M   'P 1'
#
loop_
_entity.id
_entity.type
_entity.pdbx_description
1 polymer ?
#
loop_
_entity_poly.entity_id
_entity_poly.type
_entity_poly.pdbx_seq_one_letter_code
_entity_poly.pdbx_strand_id
1 'polypeptide(L)'
;MKLTEDLKSPRLIHAKGFLFLLLGLIGVTGILLESPHFRTVVLLGVSIWAFCRFYYYLFYVLERYLGKSTPYAGIWDALRFVFKR
;
A
#
# COMPACT_ATOMS: atom_id res chain seq x y z
N MET A 1 -7.42 -19.75 18.67
CA MET A 1 -7.02 -18.99 17.46
C MET A 1 -5.74 -18.24 17.81
N LYS A 2 -4.57 -18.66 17.30
CA LYS A 2 -3.31 -17.96 17.58
C LYS A 2 -3.34 -16.63 16.82
N LEU A 3 -3.15 -15.50 17.50
CA LEU A 3 -3.14 -14.16 16.87
C LEU A 3 -2.01 -13.99 15.84
N THR A 4 -1.05 -14.92 15.78
CA THR A 4 0.15 -14.87 14.94
C THR A 4 0.08 -15.71 13.66
N GLU A 5 -1.03 -16.39 13.38
CA GLU A 5 -1.18 -17.13 12.13
C GLU A 5 -1.59 -16.22 10.97
N ASP A 6 -0.93 -16.41 9.83
CA ASP A 6 -1.24 -15.70 8.59
C ASP A 6 -2.69 -15.95 8.14
N LEU A 7 -3.36 -14.90 7.67
CA LEU A 7 -4.72 -14.97 7.17
C LEU A 7 -4.75 -15.80 5.87
N LYS A 8 -5.11 -17.08 5.96
CA LYS A 8 -5.21 -17.97 4.78
C LYS A 8 -6.55 -17.90 4.05
N SER A 9 -7.60 -17.35 4.67
CA SER A 9 -8.92 -17.35 4.06
C SER A 9 -9.04 -16.25 2.98
N PRO A 10 -9.41 -16.59 1.73
CA PRO A 10 -9.53 -15.63 0.63
C PRO A 10 -10.50 -14.48 0.95
N ARG A 11 -11.62 -14.79 1.62
CA ARG A 11 -12.64 -13.81 1.99
C ARG A 11 -12.10 -12.73 2.92
N LEU A 12 -11.29 -13.10 3.92
CA LEU A 12 -10.69 -12.13 4.84
C LEU A 12 -9.61 -11.29 4.18
N ILE A 13 -8.89 -11.83 3.18
CA ILE A 13 -7.92 -11.05 2.39
C ILE A 13 -8.64 -9.97 1.59
N HIS A 14 -9.73 -10.31 0.90
CA HIS A 14 -10.55 -9.33 0.19
C HIS A 14 -11.21 -8.31 1.14
N ALA A 15 -11.72 -8.76 2.29
CA ALA A 15 -12.28 -7.88 3.31
C ALA A 15 -11.24 -6.88 3.83
N LYS A 16 -10.01 -7.33 4.10
CA LYS A 16 -8.89 -6.47 4.49
C LYS A 16 -8.57 -5.44 3.41
N GLY A 17 -8.57 -5.85 2.13
CA GLY A 17 -8.41 -4.92 1.01
C GLY A 17 -9.51 -3.86 0.96
N PHE A 18 -10.76 -4.27 1.15
CA PHE A 18 -11.90 -3.34 1.18
C PHE A 18 -11.84 -2.38 2.38
N LEU A 19 -11.42 -2.85 3.55
CA LEU A 19 -11.18 -2.01 4.72
C LEU A 19 -10.14 -0.92 4.45
N PHE A 20 -9.05 -1.23 3.73
CA PHE A 20 -8.07 -0.21 3.33
C PHE A 20 -8.64 0.81 2.34
N LEU A 21 -9.47 0.37 1.38
CA LEU A 21 -10.17 1.29 0.47
C LEU A 21 -11.07 2.26 1.25
N LEU A 22 -11.82 1.73 2.21
CA LEU A 22 -12.74 2.50 3.04
C LEU A 22 -11.98 3.53 3.90
N LEU A 23 -10.86 3.13 4.51
CA LEU A 23 -9.97 4.05 5.22
C LEU A 23 -9.41 5.15 4.31
N GLY A 24 -9.01 4.81 3.08
CA GLY A 24 -8.56 5.78 2.09
C GLY A 24 -9.65 6.80 1.75
N LEU A 25 -10.90 6.34 1.53
CA LEU A 25 -12.03 7.21 1.26
C LEU A 25 -12.36 8.14 2.45
N ILE A 26 -12.36 7.62 3.68
CA ILE A 26 -12.56 8.43 4.88
C ILE A 26 -11.46 9.50 5.01
N GLY A 27 -10.19 9.13 4.79
CA GLY A 27 -9.08 10.07 4.86
C GLY A 27 -9.16 11.16 3.79
N VAL A 28 -9.42 10.78 2.53
CA VAL A 28 -9.58 11.71 1.40
C VAL A 28 -10.75 12.68 1.67
N THR A 29 -11.91 12.15 2.07
CA THR A 29 -13.09 12.97 2.34
C THR A 29 -12.87 13.91 3.52
N GLY A 30 -12.26 13.45 4.61
CA GLY A 30 -11.90 14.30 5.76
C GLY A 30 -11.01 15.49 5.35
N ILE A 31 -9.94 15.24 4.59
CA ILE A 31 -9.03 16.29 4.12
C ILE A 31 -9.74 17.30 3.21
N LEU A 32 -10.64 16.82 2.34
CA LEU A 32 -11.41 17.68 1.44
C LEU A 32 -12.48 18.50 2.17
N LEU A 33 -13.07 17.96 3.24
CA LEU A 33 -14.01 18.69 4.08
C LEU A 33 -13.33 19.81 4.86
N GLU A 34 -12.10 19.59 5.35
CA GLU A 34 -11.31 20.62 6.02
C GLU A 34 -10.73 21.67 5.06
N SER A 35 -10.32 21.25 3.86
CA SER A 35 -9.66 22.12 2.89
C SER A 35 -10.15 21.88 1.46
N PRO A 36 -11.34 22.41 1.10
CA PRO A 36 -11.96 22.20 -0.21
C PRO A 36 -11.32 23.09 -1.31
N HIS A 37 -9.99 23.03 -1.42
CA HIS A 37 -9.24 23.76 -2.44
C HIS A 37 -8.90 22.82 -3.58
N PHE A 38 -9.04 23.30 -4.83
CA PHE A 38 -8.66 22.52 -6.01
C PHE A 38 -7.19 22.07 -5.97
N ARG A 39 -6.31 22.92 -5.42
CA ARG A 39 -4.90 22.58 -5.19
C ARG A 39 -4.73 21.37 -4.27
N THR A 40 -5.53 21.25 -3.20
CA THR A 40 -5.49 20.09 -2.31
C THR A 40 -5.89 18.82 -3.05
N VAL A 41 -6.97 18.85 -3.83
CA VAL A 41 -7.43 17.71 -4.63
C VAL A 41 -6.33 17.22 -5.58
N VAL A 42 -5.70 18.14 -6.32
CA VAL A 42 -4.64 17.81 -7.28
C VAL A 42 -3.42 17.22 -6.58
N LEU A 43 -2.94 17.86 -5.50
CA LEU A 43 -1.77 17.36 -4.76
C LEU A 43 -2.05 15.98 -4.14
N LEU A 44 -3.23 15.80 -3.55
CA LEU A 44 -3.64 14.54 -2.95
C LEU A 44 -3.73 13.43 -4.00
N GLY A 45 -4.30 13.73 -5.17
CA GLY A 45 -4.37 12.79 -6.29
C GLY A 45 -2.99 12.38 -6.80
N VAL A 46 -2.08 13.34 -6.98
CA VAL A 46 -0.68 13.06 -7.39
C VAL A 46 0.03 12.21 -6.34
N SER A 47 -0.10 12.54 -5.06
CA SER A 47 0.47 11.74 -3.97
C SER A 47 -0.05 10.31 -3.98
N ILE A 48 -1.37 10.10 -4.03
CA ILE A 48 -1.98 8.77 -4.07
C ILE A 48 -1.46 7.98 -5.27
N TRP A 49 -1.47 8.59 -6.47
CA TRP A 49 -0.99 7.95 -7.69
C TRP A 49 0.49 7.54 -7.61
N ALA A 50 1.35 8.45 -7.14
CA ALA A 50 2.78 8.18 -6.98
C ALA A 50 3.04 7.06 -5.97
N PHE A 51 2.36 7.06 -4.82
CA PHE A 51 2.49 6.01 -3.81
C PHE A 51 1.93 4.67 -4.27
N CYS A 52 0.81 4.63 -4.99
CA CYS A 52 0.29 3.39 -5.59
C CYS A 52 1.30 2.79 -6.58
N ARG A 53 1.93 3.63 -7.41
CA ARG A 53 2.94 3.17 -8.36
C ARG A 53 4.24 2.75 -7.68
N PHE A 54 4.64 3.43 -6.61
CA PHE A 54 5.78 3.05 -5.78
C PHE A 54 5.55 1.71 -5.06
N TYR A 55 4.35 1.48 -4.52
CA TYR A 55 3.98 0.21 -3.90
C TYR A 55 4.04 -0.94 -4.92
N TYR A 56 3.50 -0.74 -6.12
CA TYR A 56 3.64 -1.70 -7.22
C TYR A 56 5.11 -1.95 -7.57
N TYR A 57 5.94 -0.90 -7.64
CA TYR A 57 7.37 -1.05 -7.88
C TYR A 57 8.08 -1.90 -6.81
N LEU A 58 7.81 -1.65 -5.52
CA LEU A 58 8.44 -2.38 -4.42
C LEU A 58 8.15 -3.88 -4.43
N PHE A 59 6.90 -4.26 -4.65
CA PHE A 59 6.47 -5.65 -4.51
C PHE A 59 6.45 -6.41 -5.83
N TYR A 60 6.10 -5.75 -6.95
CA TYR A 60 6.07 -6.42 -8.25
C TYR A 60 7.41 -6.30 -8.98
N VAL A 61 7.91 -5.07 -9.15
CA VAL A 61 9.11 -4.86 -9.98
C VAL A 61 10.36 -5.35 -9.26
N LEU A 62 10.50 -5.07 -7.97
CA LEU A 62 11.67 -5.49 -7.21
C LEU A 62 11.75 -7.03 -7.09
N GLU A 63 10.63 -7.71 -6.82
CA GLU A 63 10.61 -9.19 -6.79
C GLU A 63 10.92 -9.76 -8.17
N ARG A 64 10.22 -9.30 -9.21
CA ARG A 64 10.27 -9.90 -10.55
C ARG A 64 11.54 -9.60 -11.32
N TYR A 65 12.15 -8.43 -11.15
CA TYR A 65 13.34 -8.02 -11.91
C TYR A 65 14.64 -8.14 -11.13
N LEU A 66 14.64 -8.01 -9.80
CA LEU A 66 15.86 -8.16 -8.99
C LEU A 66 16.07 -9.58 -8.43
N GLY A 67 15.13 -10.50 -8.68
CA GLY A 67 15.33 -11.95 -8.52
C GLY A 67 15.24 -12.46 -7.08
N LYS A 68 14.44 -11.82 -6.22
CA LYS A 68 14.26 -12.34 -4.85
C LYS A 68 13.29 -13.53 -4.89
N SER A 69 13.79 -14.70 -4.48
CA SER A 69 13.04 -15.96 -4.47
C SER A 69 11.99 -16.04 -3.35
N THR A 70 12.04 -15.11 -2.40
CA THR A 70 11.13 -15.06 -1.25
C THR A 70 10.23 -13.83 -1.30
N PRO A 71 8.91 -13.98 -1.04
CA PRO A 71 7.97 -12.87 -1.04
C PRO A 71 8.34 -11.87 0.06
N TYR A 72 8.24 -10.57 -0.21
CA TYR A 72 8.50 -9.57 0.83
C TYR A 72 7.43 -9.63 1.92
N ALA A 73 7.85 -9.82 3.17
CA ALA A 73 6.96 -9.75 4.33
C ALA A 73 6.43 -8.33 4.61
N GLY A 74 7.02 -7.30 3.98
CA GLY A 74 6.56 -5.91 4.07
C GLY A 74 7.56 -4.91 3.48
N ILE A 75 7.21 -3.63 3.56
CA ILE A 75 8.00 -2.50 3.01
C ILE A 75 9.41 -2.47 3.60
N TRP A 76 9.57 -2.75 4.89
CA TRP A 76 10.87 -2.83 5.56
C TRP A 76 11.78 -3.93 4.98
N ASP A 77 11.20 -5.02 4.49
CA ASP A 77 11.97 -6.10 3.89
C ASP A 77 12.41 -5.77 2.46
N ALA A 78 11.55 -5.06 1.72
CA ALA A 78 11.90 -4.48 0.42
C ALA A 78 13.00 -3.42 0.56
N LEU A 79 12.86 -2.48 1.52
CA LEU A 79 13.88 -1.46 1.80
C LEU A 79 15.22 -2.09 2.20
N ARG A 80 15.24 -3.03 3.16
CA ARG A 80 16.49 -3.72 3.54
C ARG A 80 17.15 -4.41 2.36
N PHE A 81 16.37 -4.98 1.43
CA PHE A 81 16.92 -5.61 0.24
C PHE A 81 17.55 -4.59 -0.72
N VAL A 82 16.95 -3.41 -0.91
CA VAL A 82 17.55 -2.33 -1.69
C VAL A 82 18.81 -1.79 -1.01
N PHE A 83 18.79 -1.56 0.31
CA PHE A 83 19.92 -1.00 1.05
C PHE A 83 21.11 -1.96 1.25
N LYS A 84 20.88 -3.28 1.20
CA LYS A 84 21.95 -4.28 1.31
C LYS A 84 22.67 -4.57 -0.01
N ARG A 85 22.20 -3.99 -1.11
CA ARG A 85 22.74 -4.22 -2.45
C ARG A 85 23.41 -2.95 -2.96
#